data_AF-A0A7C0WGB0-F1
#
_entry.id   AF-A0A7C0WGB0-F1
#
_cell.length_a   1.000
_cell.length_b   1.000
_cell.length_c   1.000
_cell.angle_alpha   90.00
_cell.angle_beta   90.00
_cell.angle_gamma   90.00
#
_symmetry.space_group_name_H-M   'P 1'
#
loop_
_entity.id
_entity.type
_entity.pdbx_description
1 polymer ?
#
loop_
_entity_poly.entity_id
_entity_poly.type
_entity_poly.pdbx_seq_one_letter_code
_entity_poly.pdbx_strand_id
1 'polypeptide(L)'
;MKRFSLPAVRALSSTELIVIVSVFVALFSNTAFFSSAAKIYSLDAENILFILSLFARITAVFIIMLLVVCHKFLVKPVLIVFLLLSSLITYFMNQYGIIVDYRMIDNVLETDFAEVRDLISFPLVKYVFFLGIL
;
A
#
# COMPACT_ATOMS: atom_id res chain seq x y z
N MET A 1 -33.02 -28.77 22.73
CA MET A 1 -31.70 -28.50 22.12
C MET A 1 -31.63 -27.01 21.76
N LYS A 2 -30.85 -26.21 22.50
CA LYS A 2 -30.67 -24.77 22.20
C LYS A 2 -29.75 -24.64 20.99
N ARG A 3 -30.28 -24.12 19.88
CA ARG A 3 -29.56 -23.90 18.64
C ARG A 3 -28.56 -22.77 18.89
N PHE A 4 -27.28 -23.10 18.98
CA PHE A 4 -26.19 -22.14 19.14
C PHE A 4 -26.07 -21.37 17.82
N SER A 5 -26.78 -20.24 17.69
CA SER A 5 -26.67 -19.36 16.54
C SER A 5 -25.38 -18.56 16.68
N LEU A 6 -24.38 -18.90 15.87
CA LEU A 6 -23.17 -18.08 15.74
C LEU A 6 -23.58 -16.66 15.33
N PRO A 7 -23.02 -15.61 15.95
CA PRO A 7 -23.32 -14.23 15.58
C PRO A 7 -22.96 -14.03 14.10
N ALA A 8 -23.90 -13.49 13.32
CA ALA A 8 -23.67 -13.18 11.92
C ALA A 8 -22.50 -12.20 11.79
N VAL A 9 -21.42 -12.62 11.13
CA VAL A 9 -20.29 -11.73 10.82
C VAL A 9 -20.82 -10.61 9.93
N ARG A 10 -20.79 -9.37 10.43
CA ARG A 10 -21.21 -8.19 9.67
C ARG A 10 -20.32 -8.06 8.43
N ALA A 11 -20.92 -8.02 7.24
CA ALA A 11 -20.19 -7.72 6.02
C ALA A 11 -19.67 -6.27 6.07
N LEU A 12 -18.39 -6.09 5.75
CA LEU A 12 -17.77 -4.77 5.66
C LEU A 12 -18.39 -3.96 4.51
N SER A 13 -18.69 -2.70 4.78
CA SER A 13 -19.08 -1.73 3.75
C SER A 13 -17.90 -1.34 2.87
N SER A 14 -18.19 -0.82 1.67
CA SER A 14 -17.16 -0.33 0.75
C SER A 14 -16.27 0.75 1.36
N THR A 15 -16.86 1.65 2.16
CA THR A 15 -16.11 2.72 2.84
C THR A 15 -15.18 2.17 3.92
N GLU A 16 -15.64 1.22 4.74
CA GLU A 16 -14.80 0.57 5.74
C GLU A 16 -13.60 -0.12 5.08
N LEU A 17 -13.82 -0.80 3.95
CA LEU A 17 -12.75 -1.48 3.21
C LEU A 17 -11.73 -0.48 2.65
N ILE A 18 -12.19 0.65 2.07
CA ILE A 18 -11.30 1.70 1.56
C ILE A 18 -10.43 2.27 2.69
N VAL A 19 -11.01 2.55 3.86
CA VAL A 19 -10.27 3.08 5.02
C VAL A 19 -9.24 2.07 5.49
N ILE A 20 -9.62 0.80 5.64
CA ILE A 20 -8.70 -0.26 6.07
C ILE A 20 -7.51 -0.39 5.11
N VAL A 21 -7.77 -0.45 3.80
CA VAL A 21 -6.72 -0.55 2.77
C VAL A 21 -5.84 0.70 2.77
N SER A 22 -6.42 1.90 2.88
CA SER A 22 -5.66 3.16 2.90
C SER A 22 -4.72 3.24 4.09
N VAL A 23 -5.18 2.88 5.28
CA VAL A 23 -4.37 2.84 6.50
C VAL A 23 -3.27 1.79 6.36
N PHE A 24 -3.60 0.61 5.85
CA PHE A 24 -2.65 -0.48 5.65
C PHE A 24 -1.52 -0.08 4.68
N VAL A 25 -1.87 0.49 3.51
CA VAL A 25 -0.90 0.94 2.50
C VAL A 25 -0.07 2.11 3.04
N ALA A 26 -0.68 3.07 3.74
CA ALA A 26 0.05 4.16 4.38
C ALA A 26 1.05 3.63 5.43
N LEU A 27 0.70 2.59 6.19
CA LEU A 27 1.56 2.10 7.26
C LEU A 27 2.71 1.22 6.74
N PHE A 28 2.41 0.27 5.86
CA PHE A 28 3.37 -0.76 5.45
C PHE A 28 4.00 -0.52 4.08
N SER A 29 3.27 0.09 3.15
CA SER A 29 3.75 0.34 1.77
C SER A 29 4.39 1.72 1.57
N ASN A 30 4.53 2.52 2.63
CA ASN A 30 5.21 3.82 2.58
C ASN A 30 6.44 3.87 3.50
N THR A 31 7.02 2.71 3.80
CA THR A 31 8.16 2.57 4.73
C THR A 31 9.40 3.35 4.29
N ALA A 32 9.74 3.37 3.00
CA ALA A 32 10.84 4.18 2.46
C ALA A 32 10.66 5.68 2.76
N PHE A 33 9.43 6.18 2.61
CA PHE A 33 9.08 7.57 2.88
C PHE A 33 9.24 7.89 4.36
N PHE A 34 8.64 7.08 5.26
CA PHE A 34 8.74 7.32 6.70
C PHE A 34 10.16 7.14 7.23
N SER A 35 10.94 6.22 6.68
CA SER A 35 12.37 6.08 7.01
C SER A 35 13.15 7.33 6.63
N SER A 36 12.87 7.90 5.45
CA SER A 36 13.51 9.14 5.00
C SER A 36 13.06 10.34 5.85
N ALA A 37 11.77 10.44 6.17
CA ALA A 37 11.25 11.48 7.04
C ALA A 37 11.86 11.40 8.45
N ALA A 38 11.97 10.20 9.03
CA ALA A 38 12.56 9.99 10.36
C ALA A 38 14.07 10.28 10.42
N LYS A 39 14.78 10.23 9.28
CA LYS A 39 16.18 10.65 9.19
C LYS A 39 16.34 12.17 9.21
N ILE A 40 15.36 12.91 8.68
CA ILE A 40 15.38 14.38 8.63
C ILE A 40 14.79 14.97 9.92
N TYR A 41 13.69 14.38 10.38
CA TYR A 41 13.00 14.74 11.61
C TYR A 41 13.22 13.60 12.61
N SER A 42 14.15 13.79 13.54
CA SER A 42 14.44 12.83 14.61
C SER A 42 13.16 12.40 15.34
N LEU A 43 13.11 11.15 15.80
CA LEU A 43 11.96 10.56 16.51
C LEU A 43 11.87 11.02 17.98
N ASP A 44 11.98 12.33 18.20
CA ASP A 44 11.90 12.97 19.51
C ASP A 44 10.47 13.46 19.79
N ALA A 45 10.18 13.77 21.05
CA ALA A 45 8.85 14.22 21.48
C ALA A 45 8.36 15.48 20.75
N GLU A 46 9.27 16.32 20.24
CA GLU A 46 8.95 17.53 19.49
C GLU A 46 8.43 17.22 18.07
N ASN A 47 8.99 16.20 17.41
CA ASN A 47 8.72 15.90 16.00
C ASN A 47 7.75 14.73 15.81
N ILE A 48 7.46 13.95 16.86
CA ILE A 48 6.54 12.81 16.77
C ILE A 48 5.14 13.22 16.27
N LEU A 49 4.65 14.37 16.72
CA LEU A 49 3.36 14.91 16.28
C LEU A 49 3.39 15.28 14.80
N PHE A 50 4.53 15.80 14.30
CA PHE A 50 4.72 16.10 12.89
C PHE A 50 4.71 14.82 12.03
N ILE A 51 5.41 13.77 12.45
CA ILE A 51 5.42 12.48 11.73
C ILE A 51 4.03 11.85 11.72
N LEU A 52 3.30 11.90 12.84
CA LEU A 52 1.91 11.44 12.92
C LEU A 52 0.99 12.24 11.99
N SER A 53 1.18 13.56 11.91
CA SER A 53 0.43 14.41 10.97
C SER A 53 0.72 14.04 9.50
N LEU A 54 1.96 13.64 9.21
CA LEU A 54 2.37 13.17 7.90
C LEU A 54 1.67 11.86 7.54
N PHE A 55 1.64 10.91 8.46
CA PHE A 55 0.90 9.66 8.32
C PHE A 55 -0.60 9.90 8.11
N ALA A 56 -1.21 10.75 8.92
CA ALA A 56 -2.62 11.11 8.79
C ALA A 56 -2.91 11.75 7.43
N ARG A 57 -2.03 12.65 6.96
CA ARG A 57 -2.17 13.30 5.65
C ARG A 57 -2.07 12.32 4.49
N ILE A 58 -1.09 11.42 4.49
CA ILE A 58 -0.94 10.39 3.44
C ILE A 58 -2.18 9.48 3.43
N THR A 59 -2.61 9.03 4.60
CA THR A 59 -3.81 8.19 4.73
C THR A 59 -5.05 8.90 4.19
N ALA A 60 -5.24 10.18 4.53
CA ALA A 60 -6.37 10.97 4.05
C ALA A 60 -6.36 11.14 2.53
N VAL A 61 -5.18 11.35 1.93
CA VAL A 61 -5.04 11.43 0.47
C VAL A 61 -5.45 10.12 -0.19
N PHE A 62 -5.01 8.96 0.32
CA PHE A 62 -5.42 7.67 -0.21
C PHE A 62 -6.92 7.41 -0.06
N ILE A 63 -7.51 7.75 1.10
CA ILE A 63 -8.96 7.62 1.31
C ILE A 63 -9.72 8.44 0.27
N ILE A 64 -9.37 9.73 0.10
CA ILE A 64 -10.05 10.62 -0.84
C ILE A 64 -9.89 10.10 -2.27
N MET A 65 -8.68 9.73 -2.67
CA MET A 65 -8.41 9.20 -4.01
C MET A 65 -9.21 7.93 -4.28
N LEU A 66 -9.19 6.97 -3.36
CA LEU A 66 -9.91 5.70 -3.51
C LEU A 66 -11.43 5.89 -3.43
N LEU A 67 -11.95 6.83 -2.65
CA LEU A 67 -13.38 7.16 -2.66
C LEU A 67 -13.84 7.72 -4.01
N VAL A 68 -12.99 8.50 -4.69
CA VAL A 68 -13.30 9.02 -6.04
C VAL A 68 -13.24 7.92 -7.10
N VAL A 69 -12.27 7.01 -7.02
CA VAL A 69 -12.05 5.96 -8.03
C VAL A 69 -12.99 4.75 -7.84
N CYS A 70 -13.27 4.36 -6.60
CA CYS A 70 -14.02 3.15 -6.29
C CYS A 70 -15.54 3.36 -6.42
N HIS A 71 -16.13 2.97 -7.55
CA HIS A 71 -17.58 3.01 -7.74
C HIS A 71 -18.22 1.60 -7.70
N LYS A 72 -19.23 1.39 -6.83
CA LYS A 72 -20.09 0.19 -6.70
C LYS A 72 -19.36 -1.15 -6.83
N PHE A 73 -19.24 -1.69 -8.04
CA PHE A 73 -18.67 -3.01 -8.31
C PHE A 73 -17.15 -2.99 -8.51
N LEU A 74 -16.57 -1.81 -8.79
CA LEU A 74 -15.14 -1.62 -9.01
C LEU A 74 -14.33 -1.54 -7.71
N VAL A 75 -14.97 -1.43 -6.55
CA VAL A 75 -14.29 -1.29 -5.25
C VAL A 75 -13.28 -2.42 -5.03
N LYS A 76 -13.71 -3.69 -5.17
CA LYS A 76 -12.83 -4.84 -4.94
C LYS A 76 -11.65 -4.92 -5.92
N PRO A 77 -11.85 -4.88 -7.26
CA PRO A 77 -10.73 -4.98 -8.20
C PRO A 77 -9.76 -3.80 -8.07
N VAL A 78 -10.26 -2.58 -7.85
CA VAL A 78 -9.40 -1.40 -7.66
C VAL A 78 -8.53 -1.58 -6.41
N LEU A 79 -9.10 -2.01 -5.28
CA LEU A 79 -8.32 -2.19 -4.05
C LEU A 79 -7.30 -3.33 -4.15
N ILE A 80 -7.62 -4.43 -4.85
CA ILE A 80 -6.67 -5.52 -5.10
C ILE A 80 -5.49 -5.02 -5.94
N VAL A 81 -5.77 -4.35 -7.06
CA VAL A 81 -4.73 -3.78 -7.93
C VAL A 81 -3.89 -2.76 -7.15
N PHE A 82 -4.53 -1.91 -6.35
CA PHE A 82 -3.86 -0.91 -5.54
C PHE A 82 -2.91 -1.54 -4.51
N LEU A 83 -3.33 -2.59 -3.80
CA LEU A 83 -2.49 -3.33 -2.85
C LEU A 83 -1.30 -4.00 -3.55
N LEU A 84 -1.55 -4.70 -4.67
CA LEU A 84 -0.50 -5.38 -5.42
C LEU A 84 0.54 -4.39 -5.95
N LEU A 85 0.10 -3.30 -6.61
CA LEU A 85 1.01 -2.26 -7.10
C LEU A 85 1.78 -1.58 -5.95
N SER A 86 1.10 -1.27 -4.84
CA SER A 86 1.75 -0.67 -3.67
C SER A 86 2.84 -1.58 -3.13
N SER A 87 2.56 -2.88 -2.98
CA SER A 87 3.55 -3.85 -2.49
C SER A 87 4.75 -4.01 -3.43
N LEU A 88 4.51 -4.01 -4.75
CA LEU A 88 5.55 -4.11 -5.78
C LEU A 88 6.47 -2.89 -5.76
N ILE A 89 5.87 -1.69 -5.80
CA ILE A 89 6.60 -0.42 -5.75
C ILE A 89 7.43 -0.35 -4.46
N THR A 90 6.80 -0.67 -3.32
CA THR A 90 7.48 -0.65 -2.01
C THR A 90 8.68 -1.58 -1.99
N TYR A 91 8.56 -2.79 -2.53
CA TYR A 91 9.67 -3.73 -2.62
C TYR A 91 10.82 -3.15 -3.43
N PHE A 92 10.54 -2.59 -4.61
CA PHE A 92 11.58 -2.02 -5.47
C PHE A 92 12.26 -0.79 -4.85
N MET A 93 11.48 0.07 -4.19
CA MET A 93 12.01 1.23 -3.45
C MET A 93 12.91 0.79 -2.28
N ASN A 94 12.49 -0.21 -1.51
CA ASN A 94 13.23 -0.64 -0.32
C ASN A 94 14.46 -1.49 -0.65
N GLN A 95 14.34 -2.42 -1.60
CA GLN A 95 15.39 -3.39 -1.91
C GLN A 95 16.43 -2.87 -2.89
N TYR A 96 16.00 -2.06 -3.87
CA TYR A 96 16.86 -1.57 -4.95
C TYR A 96 17.08 -0.06 -4.90
N GLY A 97 16.43 0.66 -3.97
CA GLY A 97 16.55 2.12 -3.87
C GLY A 97 15.97 2.85 -5.07
N ILE A 98 15.14 2.19 -5.87
CA ILE A 98 14.52 2.76 -7.07
C ILE A 98 13.55 3.86 -6.64
N ILE A 99 13.61 5.01 -7.31
CA ILE A 99 12.60 6.07 -7.17
C ILE A 99 11.69 5.97 -8.38
N VAL A 100 10.40 5.73 -8.14
CA VAL A 100 9.40 5.65 -9.22
C VAL A 100 9.02 7.05 -9.66
N ASP A 101 9.60 7.50 -10.77
CA ASP A 101 9.25 8.73 -11.47
C ASP A 101 8.74 8.42 -12.90
N TYR A 102 8.49 9.47 -13.70
CA TYR A 102 8.01 9.29 -15.08
C TYR A 102 9.00 8.50 -15.96
N ARG A 103 10.31 8.65 -15.75
CA ARG A 103 11.33 7.90 -16.52
C ARG A 103 11.32 6.43 -16.15
N MET A 104 11.09 6.11 -14.89
CA MET A 104 10.95 4.71 -14.46
C MET A 104 9.72 4.06 -15.12
N ILE A 105 8.64 4.81 -15.33
CA ILE A 105 7.47 4.30 -16.06
C ILE A 105 7.82 4.04 -17.52
N ASP A 106 8.48 4.98 -18.20
CA ASP A 106 8.93 4.80 -19.59
C ASP A 106 9.87 3.58 -19.70
N ASN A 107 10.83 3.46 -18.80
CA ASN A 107 11.74 2.31 -18.74
C ASN A 107 10.95 1.00 -18.61
N VAL A 108 10.01 0.90 -17.67
CA VAL A 108 9.21 -0.31 -17.46
C VAL A 108 8.37 -0.67 -18.70
N LEU A 109 7.88 0.33 -19.44
CA LEU A 109 7.12 0.11 -20.67
C LEU A 109 8.02 -0.32 -21.85
N GLU A 110 9.28 0.10 -21.87
CA GLU A 110 10.28 -0.27 -22.88
C GLU A 110 11.05 -1.57 -22.53
N THR A 111 10.97 -2.04 -21.28
CA THR A 111 11.75 -3.19 -20.76
C THR A 111 11.39 -4.51 -21.47
N ASP A 112 12.42 -5.29 -21.85
CA ASP A 112 12.27 -6.63 -22.42
C ASP A 112 11.95 -7.69 -21.34
N PHE A 113 11.19 -8.73 -21.71
CA PHE A 113 10.91 -9.88 -20.83
C PHE A 113 12.16 -10.56 -20.25
N ALA A 114 13.30 -10.50 -20.95
CA ALA A 114 14.58 -11.01 -20.46
C ALA A 114 15.08 -10.22 -19.23
N GLU A 115 14.92 -8.90 -19.21
CA GLU A 115 15.35 -8.03 -18.10
C GLU A 115 14.44 -8.16 -16.87
N VAL A 116 13.13 -8.37 -17.09
CA VAL A 116 12.17 -8.55 -15.98
C VAL A 116 12.39 -9.87 -15.24
N ARG A 117 12.81 -10.94 -15.93
CA ARG A 117 12.97 -12.26 -15.33
C ARG A 117 14.00 -12.29 -14.20
N ASP A 118 15.07 -11.53 -14.36
CA ASP A 118 16.15 -11.46 -13.36
C ASP A 118 15.74 -10.65 -12.12
N LEU A 119 14.70 -9.80 -12.24
CA LEU A 119 14.13 -9.05 -11.12
C LEU A 119 13.10 -9.86 -10.32
N ILE A 120 12.52 -10.92 -10.90
CA ILE A 120 11.59 -11.80 -10.20
C ILE A 120 12.38 -12.70 -9.24
N SER A 121 12.28 -12.39 -7.96
CA SER A 121 12.98 -13.12 -6.90
C SER A 121 11.98 -13.75 -5.91
N PHE A 122 12.39 -14.83 -5.23
CA PHE A 122 11.57 -15.42 -4.17
C PHE A 122 11.21 -14.41 -3.04
N PRO A 123 12.12 -13.51 -2.61
CA PRO A 123 11.77 -12.42 -1.70
C PRO A 123 10.67 -11.50 -2.23
N LEU A 124 10.67 -11.16 -3.52
CA LEU A 124 9.63 -10.33 -4.14
C LEU A 124 8.25 -10.99 -3.99
N VAL A 125 8.13 -12.27 -4.37
CA VAL A 125 6.87 -13.02 -4.29
C VAL A 125 6.36 -13.07 -2.86
N LYS A 126 7.25 -13.33 -1.89
CA LYS A 126 6.90 -13.32 -0.47
C LYS A 126 6.42 -11.93 -0.02
N TYR A 127 7.11 -10.87 -0.45
CA TYR A 127 6.76 -9.50 -0.08
C TYR A 127 5.38 -9.10 -0.60
N VAL A 128 5.11 -9.36 -1.88
CA VAL A 128 3.81 -9.10 -2.52
C VAL A 128 2.72 -9.96 -1.90
N PHE A 129 3.01 -11.21 -1.51
CA PHE A 129 2.01 -12.05 -0.83
C PHE A 129 1.59 -11.47 0.53
N PHE A 130 2.54 -11.01 1.36
CA PHE A 130 2.21 -10.48 2.68
C PHE A 130 1.65 -9.06 2.68
N LEU A 131 2.03 -8.22 1.71
CA LEU A 131 1.59 -6.82 1.64
C LEU A 131 0.56 -6.54 0.56
N GLY A 132 0.44 -7.41 -0.43
CA GLY A 132 -0.52 -7.29 -1.53
C GLY A 132 -1.82 -8.06 -1.30
N ILE A 133 -1.85 -9.00 -0.34
CA ILE A 133 -3.05 -9.79 -0.01
C ILE A 133 -3.49 -9.43 1.40
N LEU A 134 -4.66 -8.80 1.50
CA LEU A 134 -5.29 -8.36 2.75
C LEU A 134 -6.65 -9.03 2.93
#